data_AF-A0A7S0IPB8-F1
#
_entry.id   AF-A0A7S0IPB8-F1
#
_cell.length_a   1.000
_cell.length_b   1.000
_cell.length_c   1.000
_cell.angle_alpha   90.00
_cell.angle_beta   90.00
_cell.angle_gamma   90.00
#
_symmetry.space_group_name_H-M   'P 1'
#
loop_
_entity.id
_entity.type
_entity.pdbx_description
1 polymer ?
#
loop_
_entity_poly.entity_id
_entity_poly.type
_entity_poly.pdbx_seq_one_letter_code
_entity_poly.pdbx_strand_id
1 'polypeptide(L)'
;AEGMQALSTELACCSLPRLRTLDLTGNMLGYAGATALAATFDCGVLPKLEVLKVGRNNIGDHGLAALSPPLRRLPALKELHLFSNQIGDDGVESLLGNLGQMELRQLQTLNLRDNPINDTGCTTLIAALDGRPLLPLEALGNDESTRMCRAAKARCLCRASNLTHPFLIPFEAALCLQAD
;
A
#
# COMPACT_ATOMS: atom_id res chain seq x y z
N ALA A 1 18.07 -1.56 -12.35
CA ALA A 1 18.66 -1.74 -11.01
C ALA A 1 19.75 -0.71 -10.71
N GLU A 2 20.80 -0.59 -11.52
CA GLU A 2 21.92 0.35 -11.28
C GLU A 2 21.48 1.82 -11.16
N GLY A 3 20.55 2.26 -12.01
CA GLY A 3 19.99 3.63 -11.93
C GLY A 3 19.27 3.93 -10.61
N MET A 4 18.54 2.95 -10.05
CA MET A 4 17.89 3.11 -8.74
C MET A 4 18.92 3.10 -7.60
N GLN A 5 19.98 2.29 -7.70
CA GLN A 5 21.05 2.31 -6.71
C GLN A 5 21.74 3.68 -6.71
N ALA A 6 22.11 4.22 -7.86
CA ALA A 6 22.69 5.56 -7.96
C ALA A 6 21.76 6.64 -7.39
N LEU A 7 20.46 6.60 -7.74
CA LEU A 7 19.45 7.49 -7.13
C LEU A 7 19.34 7.30 -5.62
N SER A 8 19.36 6.06 -5.13
CA SER A 8 19.25 5.78 -3.69
C SER A 8 20.44 6.34 -2.91
N THR A 9 21.64 6.25 -3.47
CA THR A 9 22.88 6.76 -2.87
C THR A 9 22.86 8.29 -2.85
N GLU A 10 22.42 8.91 -3.95
CA GLU A 10 22.31 10.37 -4.04
C GLU A 10 21.23 10.93 -3.09
N LEU A 11 20.07 10.26 -3.03
CA LEU A 11 18.98 10.61 -2.12
C LEU A 11 19.36 10.35 -0.66
N ALA A 12 20.12 9.30 -0.35
CA ALA A 12 20.60 9.05 1.01
C ALA A 12 21.49 10.19 1.55
N CYS A 13 22.19 10.90 0.66
CA CYS A 13 23.07 12.01 1.04
C CYS A 13 22.33 13.36 1.14
N CYS A 14 21.23 13.53 0.41
CA CYS A 14 20.55 14.82 0.29
C CYS A 14 19.09 14.75 0.79
N SER A 15 18.80 15.34 1.96
CA SER A 15 17.41 15.53 2.42
C SER A 15 16.60 16.29 1.37
N LEU A 16 15.45 15.76 0.98
CA LEU A 16 14.48 16.44 0.11
C LEU A 16 13.27 16.88 0.94
N PRO A 17 13.39 17.92 1.78
CA PRO A 17 12.37 18.31 2.75
C PRO A 17 11.09 18.89 2.13
N ARG A 18 11.06 19.05 0.80
CA ARG A 18 9.92 19.60 0.05
C ARG A 18 9.27 18.58 -0.87
N LEU A 19 9.84 17.37 -1.03
CA LEU A 19 9.26 16.37 -1.90
C LEU A 19 7.97 15.83 -1.27
N ARG A 20 6.85 16.01 -1.98
CA ARG A 20 5.53 15.54 -1.57
C ARG A 20 5.06 14.32 -2.35
N THR A 21 5.50 14.19 -3.59
CA THR A 21 5.10 13.11 -4.48
C THR A 21 6.35 12.50 -5.10
N LEU A 22 6.47 11.18 -5.00
CA LEU A 22 7.51 10.40 -5.64
C LEU A 22 6.83 9.35 -6.51
N ASP A 23 6.95 9.52 -7.83
CA ASP A 23 6.44 8.56 -8.80
C ASP A 23 7.59 7.84 -9.47
N LEU A 24 7.67 6.54 -9.19
CA LEU A 24 8.64 5.61 -9.73
C LEU A 24 7.93 4.51 -10.54
N THR A 25 6.70 4.73 -10.98
CA THR A 25 5.93 3.73 -11.72
C THR A 25 6.64 3.30 -13.01
N GLY A 26 6.74 1.99 -13.26
CA GLY A 26 7.25 1.46 -14.53
C GLY A 26 8.77 1.53 -14.71
N ASN A 27 9.55 1.65 -13.63
CA ASN A 27 11.01 1.76 -13.66
C ASN A 27 11.74 0.42 -13.52
N MET A 28 11.03 -0.71 -13.52
CA MET A 28 11.61 -2.06 -13.39
C MET A 28 12.60 -2.15 -12.22
N LEU A 29 12.20 -1.61 -11.06
CA LEU A 29 13.07 -1.57 -9.88
C LEU A 29 13.52 -2.97 -9.47
N GLY A 30 12.61 -3.93 -9.54
CA GLY A 30 12.80 -5.28 -9.01
C GLY A 30 13.08 -5.26 -7.51
N TYR A 31 13.49 -6.41 -6.99
CA TYR A 31 13.90 -6.57 -5.60
C TYR A 31 15.06 -5.63 -5.22
N ALA A 32 16.08 -5.53 -6.08
CA ALA A 32 17.28 -4.72 -5.82
C ALA A 32 16.99 -3.21 -5.74
N GLY A 33 16.08 -2.70 -6.59
CA GLY A 33 15.67 -1.30 -6.53
C GLY A 33 14.77 -1.02 -5.32
N ALA A 34 13.95 -1.97 -4.91
CA ALA A 34 13.12 -1.85 -3.71
C ALA A 34 13.97 -1.82 -2.42
N THR A 35 15.02 -2.64 -2.33
CA THR A 35 15.98 -2.60 -1.21
C THR A 35 16.79 -1.29 -1.19
N ALA A 36 17.17 -0.78 -2.36
CA ALA A 36 17.82 0.52 -2.46
C ALA A 36 16.90 1.66 -1.96
N LEU A 37 15.63 1.67 -2.38
CA LEU A 37 14.62 2.61 -1.86
C LEU A 37 14.39 2.48 -0.37
N ALA A 38 14.36 1.24 0.14
CA ALA A 38 14.21 0.96 1.56
C ALA A 38 15.32 1.65 2.36
N ALA A 39 16.57 1.54 1.92
CA ALA A 39 17.71 2.21 2.55
C ALA A 39 17.56 3.75 2.53
N THR A 40 17.09 4.32 1.41
CA THR A 40 16.85 5.76 1.31
C THR A 40 15.79 6.26 2.29
N PHE A 41 14.67 5.53 2.41
CA PHE A 41 13.60 5.89 3.35
C PHE A 41 14.03 5.72 4.80
N ASP A 42 14.89 4.75 5.09
CA ASP A 42 15.43 4.53 6.43
C ASP A 42 16.25 5.74 6.92
N CYS A 43 16.94 6.44 6.02
CA CYS A 43 17.69 7.66 6.35
C CYS A 43 16.82 8.89 6.69
N GLY A 44 15.48 8.80 6.63
CA GLY A 44 14.58 9.90 7.03
C GLY A 44 14.61 11.12 6.09
N VAL A 45 15.02 10.90 4.85
CA VAL A 45 15.32 11.93 3.83
C VAL A 45 14.05 12.67 3.36
N LEU A 46 12.88 12.06 3.52
CA LEU A 46 11.61 12.47 2.90
C LEU A 46 10.50 12.74 3.93
N PRO A 47 10.66 13.73 4.84
CA PRO A 47 9.72 13.97 5.94
C PRO A 47 8.33 14.45 5.49
N LYS A 48 8.20 14.94 4.26
CA LYS A 48 6.95 15.50 3.71
C LYS A 48 6.37 14.69 2.55
N LEU A 49 6.84 13.46 2.34
CA LEU A 49 6.31 12.62 1.26
C LEU A 49 4.89 12.21 1.61
N GLU A 50 3.93 12.66 0.81
CA GLU A 50 2.50 12.37 0.95
C GLU A 50 2.06 11.25 0.01
N VAL A 51 2.67 11.15 -1.18
CA VAL A 51 2.28 10.21 -2.23
C VAL A 51 3.49 9.43 -2.73
N LEU A 52 3.45 8.11 -2.61
CA LEU A 52 4.46 7.20 -3.15
C LEU A 52 3.81 6.28 -4.19
N LYS A 53 4.26 6.38 -5.45
CA LYS A 53 3.84 5.49 -6.52
C LYS A 53 5.01 4.64 -6.97
N VAL A 54 4.90 3.33 -6.75
CA VAL A 54 5.92 2.34 -7.12
C VAL A 54 5.29 1.20 -7.91
N GLY A 55 4.20 1.46 -8.65
CA GLY A 55 3.53 0.45 -9.47
C GLY A 55 4.36 -0.04 -10.67
N ARG A 56 4.04 -1.20 -11.23
CA ARG A 56 4.71 -1.75 -12.44
C ARG A 56 6.23 -1.86 -12.30
N ASN A 57 6.72 -2.24 -11.13
CA ASN A 57 8.15 -2.32 -10.84
C ASN A 57 8.67 -3.73 -10.53
N ASN A 58 7.79 -4.73 -10.58
CA ASN A 58 8.17 -6.13 -10.39
C ASN A 58 8.90 -6.39 -9.06
N ILE A 59 8.46 -5.70 -8.01
CA ILE A 59 9.10 -5.68 -6.69
C ILE A 59 9.04 -7.06 -6.01
N GLY A 60 7.92 -7.77 -6.17
CA GLY A 60 7.64 -9.04 -5.52
C GLY A 60 7.47 -8.93 -4.00
N ASP A 61 7.19 -10.06 -3.36
CA ASP A 61 6.97 -10.13 -1.91
C ASP A 61 8.21 -9.74 -1.11
N HIS A 62 9.38 -10.24 -1.51
CA HIS A 62 10.64 -9.92 -0.85
C HIS A 62 10.99 -8.43 -0.93
N GLY A 63 10.68 -7.79 -2.06
CA GLY A 63 10.93 -6.36 -2.22
C GLY A 63 9.96 -5.52 -1.37
N LEU A 64 8.70 -5.95 -1.27
CA LEU A 64 7.73 -5.29 -0.38
C LEU A 64 8.10 -5.50 1.09
N ALA A 65 8.54 -6.68 1.47
CA ALA A 65 9.03 -6.96 2.82
C ALA A 65 10.23 -6.08 3.19
N ALA A 66 11.14 -5.81 2.24
CA ALA A 66 12.25 -4.87 2.45
C ALA A 66 11.79 -3.41 2.58
N LEU A 67 10.77 -3.00 1.82
CA LEU A 67 10.19 -1.65 1.89
C LEU A 67 9.36 -1.42 3.15
N SER A 68 8.79 -2.47 3.75
CA SER A 68 7.82 -2.36 4.83
C SER A 68 8.35 -1.69 6.12
N PRO A 69 9.55 -2.01 6.63
CA PRO A 69 10.11 -1.36 7.81
C PRO A 69 10.36 0.15 7.63
N PRO A 70 11.02 0.64 6.56
CA PRO A 70 11.35 2.06 6.44
C PRO A 70 10.16 2.94 6.02
N LEU A 71 9.07 2.38 5.49
CA LEU A 71 7.81 3.13 5.30
C LEU A 71 7.29 3.75 6.62
N ARG A 72 7.67 3.18 7.77
CA ARG A 72 7.39 3.74 9.11
C ARG A 72 8.00 5.13 9.33
N ARG A 73 9.07 5.47 8.61
CA ARG A 73 9.80 6.74 8.72
C ARG A 73 9.28 7.82 7.76
N LEU A 74 8.12 7.59 7.13
CA LEU A 74 7.43 8.54 6.28
C LEU A 74 6.16 9.07 6.99
N PRO A 75 6.31 10.04 7.93
CA PRO A 75 5.22 10.44 8.82
C PRO A 75 4.05 11.15 8.09
N ALA A 76 4.28 11.66 6.89
CA ALA A 76 3.31 12.39 6.09
C ALA A 76 2.64 11.52 5.01
N LEU A 77 2.97 10.23 4.90
CA LEU A 77 2.51 9.38 3.79
C LEU A 77 1.00 9.14 3.89
N LYS A 78 0.28 9.55 2.84
CA LYS A 78 -1.17 9.42 2.68
C LYS A 78 -1.56 8.42 1.61
N GLU A 79 -0.77 8.30 0.54
CA GLU A 79 -1.09 7.47 -0.60
C GLU A 79 0.09 6.55 -0.95
N LEU A 80 -0.18 5.24 -1.01
CA LEU A 80 0.79 4.22 -1.41
C LEU A 80 0.22 3.39 -2.57
N HIS A 81 0.83 3.53 -3.75
CA HIS A 81 0.44 2.78 -4.95
C HIS A 81 1.47 1.71 -5.29
N LEU A 82 1.06 0.44 -5.15
CA LEU A 82 1.85 -0.78 -5.34
C LEU A 82 1.28 -1.65 -6.47
N PHE A 83 0.47 -1.10 -7.37
CA PHE A 83 -0.19 -1.89 -8.40
C PHE A 83 0.78 -2.58 -9.37
N SER A 84 0.43 -3.75 -9.90
CA SER A 84 1.24 -4.50 -10.88
C SER A 84 2.68 -4.77 -10.43
N ASN A 85 2.89 -5.29 -9.23
CA ASN A 85 4.21 -5.54 -8.66
C ASN A 85 4.54 -7.01 -8.36
N GLN A 86 3.66 -7.95 -8.74
CA GLN A 86 3.79 -9.38 -8.42
C GLN A 86 3.83 -9.64 -6.90
N ILE A 87 3.05 -8.87 -6.14
CA ILE A 87 2.89 -9.04 -4.69
C ILE A 87 1.82 -10.10 -4.41
N GLY A 88 2.17 -11.16 -3.70
CA GLY A 88 1.25 -12.17 -3.19
C GLY A 88 0.86 -11.96 -1.73
N ASP A 89 0.30 -13.02 -1.14
CA ASP A 89 -0.21 -13.01 0.23
C ASP A 89 0.90 -12.71 1.26
N ASP A 90 2.09 -13.28 1.08
CA ASP A 90 3.24 -13.10 1.98
C ASP A 90 3.75 -11.66 2.01
N GLY A 91 3.74 -10.97 0.86
CA GLY A 91 4.12 -9.56 0.77
C GLY A 91 3.11 -8.66 1.47
N VAL A 92 1.82 -8.97 1.32
CA VAL A 92 0.73 -8.28 2.02
C VAL A 92 0.83 -8.50 3.53
N GLU A 93 1.06 -9.73 3.98
CA GLU A 93 1.28 -10.03 5.40
C GLU A 93 2.50 -9.30 5.95
N SER A 94 3.61 -9.26 5.21
CA SER A 94 4.81 -8.53 5.60
C SER A 94 4.55 -7.02 5.73
N LEU A 95 3.81 -6.45 4.80
CA LEU A 95 3.38 -5.05 4.86
C LEU A 95 2.49 -4.82 6.08
N LEU A 96 1.50 -5.69 6.30
CA LEU A 96 0.48 -5.50 7.35
C LEU A 96 0.96 -5.83 8.76
N GLY A 97 1.77 -6.87 8.94
CA GLY A 97 2.40 -7.21 10.22
C GLY A 97 3.32 -6.09 10.68
N ASN A 98 3.99 -5.44 9.73
CA ASN A 98 4.71 -4.21 10.00
C ASN A 98 3.76 -3.03 10.26
N LEU A 99 2.70 -2.88 9.45
CA LEU A 99 1.69 -1.82 9.59
C LEU A 99 1.01 -1.86 10.94
N GLY A 100 0.69 -3.04 11.49
CA GLY A 100 0.03 -3.29 12.77
C GLY A 100 0.71 -2.61 13.96
N GLN A 101 2.02 -2.38 13.86
CA GLN A 101 2.83 -1.65 14.84
C GLN A 101 2.99 -0.14 14.52
N MET A 102 2.46 0.34 13.39
CA MET A 102 2.73 1.69 12.86
C MET A 102 1.75 2.78 13.26
N GLU A 103 2.33 3.97 13.41
CA GLU A 103 1.72 5.30 13.39
C GLU A 103 1.43 5.84 11.98
N LEU A 104 1.19 4.98 10.96
CA LEU A 104 0.67 5.43 9.66
C LEU A 104 -0.82 5.80 9.77
N ARG A 105 -1.17 6.63 10.76
CA ARG A 105 -2.50 7.19 11.01
C ARG A 105 -2.98 8.08 9.85
N GLN A 106 -2.06 8.48 8.98
CA GLN A 106 -2.34 9.37 7.84
C GLN A 106 -2.48 8.63 6.52
N LEU A 107 -2.15 7.33 6.45
CA LEU A 107 -2.33 6.58 5.21
C LEU A 107 -3.82 6.48 4.93
N GLN A 108 -4.25 7.05 3.81
CA GLN A 108 -5.63 7.10 3.35
C GLN A 108 -5.82 6.10 2.22
N THR A 109 -4.89 6.06 1.27
CA THR A 109 -5.00 5.21 0.08
C THR A 109 -3.88 4.19 0.05
N LEU A 110 -4.26 2.92 -0.02
CA LEU A 110 -3.38 1.82 -0.39
C LEU A 110 -3.94 1.23 -1.69
N ASN A 111 -3.12 1.12 -2.73
CA ASN A 111 -3.54 0.56 -4.01
C ASN A 111 -2.66 -0.66 -4.34
N LEU A 112 -3.24 -1.85 -4.24
CA LEU A 112 -2.61 -3.14 -4.53
C LEU A 112 -3.16 -3.78 -5.81
N ARG A 113 -3.79 -2.99 -6.70
CA ARG A 113 -4.40 -3.43 -7.96
C ARG A 113 -3.43 -4.29 -8.80
N ASP A 114 -3.92 -5.24 -9.58
CA ASP A 114 -3.09 -6.06 -10.49
C ASP A 114 -1.92 -6.80 -9.79
N ASN A 115 -2.13 -7.29 -8.57
CA ASN A 115 -1.20 -8.16 -7.85
C ASN A 115 -1.84 -9.53 -7.59
N PRO A 116 -1.06 -10.63 -7.60
CA PRO A 116 -1.56 -12.00 -7.36
C PRO A 116 -1.87 -12.27 -5.88
N ILE A 117 -2.79 -11.50 -5.30
CA ILE A 117 -3.25 -11.63 -3.91
C ILE A 117 -4.47 -12.56 -3.88
N ASN A 118 -4.43 -13.61 -3.08
CA ASN A 118 -5.51 -14.58 -2.93
C ASN A 118 -6.36 -14.28 -1.67
N ASP A 119 -7.27 -15.21 -1.35
CA ASP A 119 -8.15 -15.12 -0.17
C ASP A 119 -7.39 -14.92 1.15
N THR A 120 -6.21 -15.52 1.29
CA THR A 120 -5.38 -15.38 2.50
C THR A 120 -4.87 -13.94 2.68
N GLY A 121 -4.35 -13.32 1.62
CA GLY A 121 -3.93 -11.92 1.67
C GLY A 121 -5.12 -10.98 1.86
N CYS A 122 -6.27 -11.27 1.24
CA CYS A 122 -7.50 -10.51 1.41
C CYS A 122 -8.07 -10.58 2.85
N THR A 123 -8.02 -11.75 3.49
CA THR A 123 -8.42 -11.88 4.91
C THR A 123 -7.46 -11.15 5.85
N THR A 124 -6.16 -11.21 5.57
CA THR A 124 -5.14 -10.46 6.32
C THR A 124 -5.34 -8.96 6.20
N LEU A 125 -5.67 -8.46 5.00
CA LEU A 125 -6.07 -7.07 4.78
C LEU A 125 -7.29 -6.71 5.62
N ILE A 126 -8.38 -7.48 5.57
CA ILE A 126 -9.58 -7.20 6.37
C ILE A 126 -9.25 -7.14 7.87
N ALA A 127 -8.50 -8.12 8.39
CA ALA A 127 -8.15 -8.19 9.80
C ALA A 127 -7.33 -6.97 10.26
N ALA A 128 -6.37 -6.52 9.44
CA ALA A 128 -5.58 -5.33 9.73
C ALA A 128 -6.41 -4.03 9.74
N LEU A 129 -7.53 -4.02 9.00
CA LEU A 129 -8.43 -2.88 8.87
C LEU A 129 -9.52 -2.83 9.92
N ASP A 130 -9.96 -3.98 10.43
CA ASP A 130 -10.93 -4.03 11.53
C ASP A 130 -10.43 -3.23 12.76
N GLY A 131 -9.11 -3.18 12.98
CA GLY A 131 -8.47 -2.41 14.06
C GLY A 131 -8.11 -0.95 13.77
N ARG A 132 -8.41 -0.37 12.59
CA ARG A 132 -7.95 0.99 12.22
C ARG A 132 -9.07 1.89 11.69
N PRO A 133 -9.17 3.15 12.16
CA PRO A 133 -10.01 4.13 11.49
C PRO A 133 -9.30 4.65 10.24
N LEU A 134 -10.03 4.72 9.12
CA LEU A 134 -9.73 5.59 7.96
C LEU A 134 -8.59 5.18 7.01
N LEU A 135 -8.62 3.96 6.50
CA LEU A 135 -8.08 3.71 5.16
C LEU A 135 -9.27 3.66 4.18
N PRO A 136 -9.57 4.70 3.38
CA PRO A 136 -10.30 4.53 2.13
C PRO A 136 -9.45 3.68 1.16
N LEU A 137 -9.54 2.35 1.31
CA LEU A 137 -8.81 1.42 0.46
C LEU A 137 -9.44 1.35 -0.92
N GLU A 138 -8.74 1.91 -1.90
CA GLU A 138 -8.71 1.38 -3.26
C GLU A 138 -7.78 0.14 -3.36
N ALA A 139 -7.73 -0.68 -2.30
CA ALA A 139 -6.63 -1.64 -2.09
C ALA A 139 -6.86 -3.02 -2.64
N LEU A 140 -7.89 -3.22 -3.45
CA LEU A 140 -8.17 -4.57 -3.91
C LEU A 140 -7.58 -4.78 -5.28
N GLY A 141 -6.56 -5.65 -5.24
CA GLY A 141 -6.06 -6.42 -6.37
C GLY A 141 -7.22 -6.79 -7.29
N ASN A 142 -6.99 -6.63 -8.59
CA ASN A 142 -8.00 -6.89 -9.62
C ASN A 142 -8.36 -8.36 -9.77
N ASP A 143 -7.83 -9.25 -8.92
CA ASP A 143 -8.33 -10.61 -8.92
C ASP A 143 -9.68 -10.65 -8.18
N GLU A 144 -10.72 -10.13 -8.85
CA GLU A 144 -12.12 -10.37 -8.47
C GLU A 144 -12.52 -11.85 -8.58
N SER A 145 -11.58 -12.70 -9.04
CA SER A 145 -11.72 -14.16 -9.12
C SER A 145 -12.20 -14.75 -7.81
N THR A 146 -11.79 -14.20 -6.68
CA THR A 146 -12.14 -14.71 -5.35
C THR A 146 -13.23 -13.88 -4.66
N ARG A 147 -14.28 -14.57 -4.21
CA ARG A 147 -15.44 -13.97 -3.51
C ARG A 147 -15.01 -13.16 -2.29
N MET A 148 -13.93 -13.56 -1.62
CA MET A 148 -13.44 -12.92 -0.41
C MET A 148 -12.73 -11.59 -0.68
N CYS A 149 -11.99 -11.45 -1.79
CA CYS A 149 -11.43 -10.16 -2.20
C CYS A 149 -12.54 -9.16 -2.60
N ARG A 150 -13.64 -9.63 -3.20
CA ARG A 150 -14.83 -8.79 -3.43
C ARG A 150 -15.52 -8.37 -2.13
N ALA A 151 -15.66 -9.29 -1.17
CA ALA A 151 -16.24 -9.00 0.15
C ALA A 151 -15.36 -8.03 0.96
N ALA A 152 -14.04 -8.20 0.92
CA ALA A 152 -13.08 -7.25 1.48
C ALA A 152 -13.31 -5.84 0.92
N LYS A 153 -13.57 -5.73 -0.39
CA LYS A 153 -13.81 -4.46 -1.09
C LYS A 153 -15.04 -3.78 -0.59
N ALA A 154 -16.14 -4.53 -0.60
CA ALA A 154 -17.43 -4.05 -0.14
C ALA A 154 -17.32 -3.58 1.31
N ARG A 155 -16.71 -4.37 2.21
CA ARG A 155 -16.57 -4.03 3.63
C ARG A 155 -15.71 -2.78 3.85
N CYS A 156 -14.64 -2.59 3.08
CA CYS A 156 -13.82 -1.37 3.11
C CYS A 156 -14.58 -0.14 2.60
N LEU A 157 -15.27 -0.29 1.46
CA LEU A 157 -16.07 0.79 0.85
C LEU A 157 -17.23 1.21 1.75
N CYS A 158 -18.00 0.25 2.30
CA CYS A 158 -19.10 0.51 3.25
C CYS A 158 -18.64 1.30 4.50
N ARG A 159 -17.43 1.04 4.99
CA ARG A 159 -16.85 1.79 6.12
C ARG A 159 -16.41 3.19 5.73
N ALA A 160 -15.86 3.37 4.53
CA ALA A 160 -15.49 4.68 3.98
C ALA A 160 -16.71 5.57 3.70
N SER A 161 -17.81 5.01 3.18
CA SER A 161 -19.06 5.73 2.88
C SER A 161 -19.86 6.10 4.14
N ASN A 162 -19.94 5.23 5.15
CA ASN A 162 -20.54 5.56 6.45
C ASN A 162 -19.84 6.72 7.18
N LEU A 163 -18.58 7.01 6.84
CA LEU A 163 -17.82 8.14 7.39
C LEU A 163 -17.96 9.42 6.55
N THR A 164 -18.46 9.35 5.31
CA THR A 164 -18.50 10.49 4.38
C THR A 164 -19.89 11.02 4.06
N HIS A 165 -20.99 10.26 4.20
CA HIS A 165 -22.36 10.80 4.29
C HIS A 165 -23.39 9.70 4.68
N PRO A 166 -24.35 9.94 5.60
CA PRO A 166 -25.34 8.92 6.00
C PRO A 166 -26.47 8.63 4.98
N PHE A 167 -26.52 9.33 3.83
CA PHE A 167 -27.75 9.41 3.00
C PHE A 167 -27.62 8.99 1.53
N LEU A 168 -26.45 8.59 1.05
CA LEU A 168 -26.29 7.82 -0.19
C LEU A 168 -25.47 6.59 0.22
N ILE A 169 -25.90 5.34 0.07
CA ILE A 169 -26.00 4.62 -1.21
C ILE A 169 -26.84 3.34 -0.97
N PRO A 170 -27.99 3.12 -1.62
CA PRO A 170 -28.77 1.88 -1.47
C PRO A 170 -28.22 0.66 -2.23
N PHE A 171 -27.33 0.86 -3.22
CA PHE A 171 -26.94 -0.20 -4.16
C PHE A 171 -25.65 -0.95 -3.78
N GLU A 172 -24.65 -0.26 -3.21
CA GLU A 172 -23.38 -0.88 -2.78
C GLU A 172 -23.48 -1.51 -1.38
N ALA A 173 -24.36 -1.01 -0.53
CA ALA A 173 -24.65 -1.62 0.78
C ALA A 173 -25.29 -3.02 0.66
N ALA A 174 -25.99 -3.31 -0.44
CA ALA A 174 -26.57 -4.62 -0.70
C ALA A 174 -25.50 -5.72 -0.89
N LEU A 175 -24.31 -5.38 -1.38
CA LEU A 175 -23.17 -6.30 -1.48
C LEU A 175 -22.55 -6.60 -0.12
N CYS A 176 -22.62 -5.67 0.84
CA CYS A 176 -22.16 -5.88 2.22
C CYS A 176 -23.04 -6.89 2.99
N LEU A 177 -24.34 -6.99 2.67
CA LEU A 177 -25.30 -7.90 3.33
C LEU A 177 -25.33 -9.33 2.75
N GLN A 178 -24.66 -9.59 1.62
CA GLN A 178 -24.61 -10.94 0.99
C GLN A 178 -23.29 -11.70 1.29
N ALA A 179 -22.46 -11.13 2.15
CA ALA A 179 -21.16 -11.69 2.55
C ALA A 179 -21.20 -12.52 3.84
N ASP A 180 -22.36 -12.60 4.50
CA ASP A 180 -22.63 -13.50 5.63
C ASP A 180 -23.16 -14.87 5.16
#